data_AF-U1PK84-F1
#
_entry.id   AF-U1PK84-F1
#
_cell.length_a   1.000
_cell.length_b   1.000
_cell.length_c   1.000
_cell.angle_alpha   90.00
_cell.angle_beta   90.00
_cell.angle_gamma   90.00
#
_symmetry.space_group_name_H-M   'P 1'
#
loop_
_entity.id
_entity.type
_entity.pdbx_description
1 polymer ?
#
loop_
_entity_poly.entity_id
_entity_poly.type
_entity_poly.pdbx_seq_one_letter_code
_entity_poly.pdbx_strand_id
1 'polypeptide(L)'
;MVHDVEDDDPDDAVVVNTPPVEAGEWTVNNTDTVAGMNPGYPEESTVIVVIFLSTLTRTDTYSNWDGEDPLGLPADCQTYAFPRGRLRRVGTYPQSQSQSQQQSEKEEQEKNRDQSDTDANSDTDTDSDVDTPDQEKKTETETKIHRQQQAHETEQQQDPGEEKHEESDSEIPPVDRLTTGQQNLRERLSARSEVDVEPDPDDPTTAVLVVQKLGEEHRIAADGTVSDGPVADRLAEIAQEYLS
;
A
#
# COMPACT_ATOMS: atom_id res chain seq x y z
N MET A 1 8.89 14.30 10.82
CA MET A 1 9.56 14.60 9.55
C MET A 1 11.06 14.43 9.71
N VAL A 2 11.70 13.90 8.67
CA VAL A 2 13.12 13.56 8.63
C VAL A 2 13.71 13.99 7.29
N HIS A 3 15.00 14.31 7.31
CA HIS A 3 15.83 14.56 6.13
C HIS A 3 16.98 13.57 6.08
N ASP A 4 17.37 13.19 4.88
CA ASP A 4 18.62 12.51 4.63
C ASP A 4 19.80 13.45 4.92
N VAL A 5 20.76 13.02 5.73
CA VAL A 5 21.93 13.83 6.11
C VAL A 5 23.02 13.85 5.05
N GLU A 6 22.96 12.94 4.07
CA GLU A 6 23.92 12.86 2.96
C GLU A 6 23.42 13.54 1.69
N ASP A 7 22.17 14.01 1.67
CA ASP A 7 21.61 14.80 0.59
C ASP A 7 21.77 16.30 0.92
N ASP A 8 22.32 17.05 -0.02
CA ASP A 8 22.56 18.50 0.13
C ASP A 8 21.26 19.32 0.00
N ASP A 9 20.22 18.76 -0.64
CA ASP A 9 18.90 19.37 -0.81
C ASP A 9 17.80 18.34 -0.52
N PRO A 10 17.65 17.89 0.75
CA PRO A 10 16.79 16.78 1.09
C PRO A 10 15.31 17.15 1.02
N ASP A 11 14.52 16.30 0.37
CA ASP A 11 13.06 16.37 0.42
C ASP A 11 12.52 16.05 1.82
N ASP A 12 11.42 16.70 2.21
CA ASP A 12 10.71 16.37 3.44
C ASP A 12 10.15 14.95 3.38
N ALA A 13 10.56 14.10 4.32
CA ALA A 13 10.02 12.75 4.46
C ALA A 13 9.37 12.53 5.83
N VAL A 14 8.39 11.61 5.87
CA VAL A 14 7.69 11.19 7.08
C VAL A 14 8.05 9.75 7.37
N VAL A 15 8.48 9.49 8.61
CA VAL A 15 8.72 8.12 9.08
C VAL A 15 7.37 7.45 9.25
N VAL A 16 7.17 6.33 8.56
CA VAL A 16 5.89 5.62 8.53
C VAL A 16 5.98 4.26 9.19
N ASN A 17 7.19 3.67 9.29
CA ASN A 17 7.42 2.43 10.01
C ASN A 17 8.89 2.35 10.49
N THR A 18 9.13 1.67 11.60
CA THR A 18 10.47 1.43 12.17
C THR A 18 10.64 -0.06 12.48
N PRO A 19 10.76 -0.91 11.45
CA PRO A 19 10.90 -2.34 11.63
C PRO A 19 12.17 -2.65 12.45
N PRO A 20 12.13 -3.62 13.38
CA PRO A 20 13.30 -4.02 14.17
C PRO A 20 14.22 -4.95 13.36
N VAL A 21 14.56 -4.56 12.13
CA VAL A 21 15.35 -5.34 11.17
C VAL A 21 16.52 -4.48 10.69
N GLU A 22 17.67 -5.10 10.50
CA GLU A 22 18.90 -4.43 10.06
C GLU A 22 18.93 -4.22 8.54
N ALA A 23 19.68 -3.22 8.08
CA ALA A 23 19.75 -2.87 6.66
C ALA A 23 20.39 -3.99 5.81
N GLY A 24 21.26 -4.80 6.41
CA GLY A 24 21.84 -6.00 5.80
C GLY A 24 20.84 -7.15 5.62
N GLU A 25 19.70 -7.12 6.32
CA GLU A 25 18.69 -8.18 6.30
C GLU A 25 17.38 -7.77 5.60
N TRP A 26 17.07 -6.46 5.57
CA TRP A 26 15.85 -5.95 4.94
C TRP A 26 15.90 -6.06 3.42
N THR A 27 15.06 -6.92 2.83
CA THR A 27 14.98 -7.13 1.38
C THR A 27 14.04 -6.12 0.72
N VAL A 28 14.53 -5.46 -0.34
CA VAL A 28 13.75 -4.47 -1.11
C VAL A 28 13.07 -5.11 -2.33
N ASN A 29 13.71 -6.11 -2.94
CA ASN A 29 13.26 -6.75 -4.19
C ASN A 29 13.52 -8.27 -4.20
N ASN A 30 13.11 -9.00 -3.15
CA ASN A 30 13.28 -10.46 -2.98
C ASN A 30 14.72 -11.03 -3.10
N THR A 31 15.69 -10.23 -3.52
CA THR A 31 17.05 -10.67 -3.85
C THR A 31 18.08 -9.74 -3.23
N ASP A 32 17.85 -8.44 -3.29
CA ASP A 32 18.78 -7.43 -2.76
C ASP A 32 18.28 -6.82 -1.45
N THR A 33 19.24 -6.56 -0.56
CA THR A 33 19.01 -5.91 0.74
C THR A 33 19.26 -4.41 0.65
N VAL A 34 18.76 -3.66 1.63
CA VAL A 34 18.93 -2.19 1.68
C VAL A 34 20.41 -1.81 1.66
N ALA A 35 21.23 -2.49 2.46
CA ALA A 35 22.68 -2.26 2.45
C ALA A 35 23.35 -2.79 1.17
N GLY A 36 22.88 -3.92 0.62
CA GLY A 36 23.41 -4.50 -0.63
C GLY A 36 23.24 -3.59 -1.85
N MET A 37 22.11 -2.87 -1.94
CA MET A 37 21.85 -1.92 -3.02
C MET A 37 22.55 -0.57 -2.86
N ASN A 38 23.00 -0.23 -1.64
CA ASN A 38 23.53 1.10 -1.31
C ASN A 38 24.92 0.98 -0.66
N PRO A 39 25.99 0.88 -1.48
CA PRO A 39 27.36 0.77 -1.00
C PRO A 39 27.73 2.00 -0.16
N GLY A 40 27.78 1.84 1.16
CA GLY A 40 27.97 2.92 2.13
C GLY A 40 27.01 2.86 3.30
N TYR A 41 25.89 2.15 3.15
CA TYR A 41 24.97 1.93 4.25
C TYR A 41 25.55 0.91 5.24
N PRO A 42 25.55 1.21 6.55
CA PRO A 42 25.95 0.23 7.57
C PRO A 42 24.94 -0.91 7.64
N GLU A 43 25.39 -2.14 7.36
CA GLU A 43 24.56 -3.36 7.36
C GLU A 43 23.82 -3.57 8.69
N GLU A 44 24.52 -3.37 9.81
CA GLU A 44 24.03 -3.56 11.18
C GLU A 44 23.07 -2.45 11.66
N SER A 45 22.75 -1.46 10.82
CA SER A 45 21.89 -0.35 11.21
C SER A 45 20.43 -0.69 10.98
N THR A 46 19.60 -0.52 12.02
CA THR A 46 18.15 -0.69 11.92
C THR A 46 17.55 0.19 10.83
N VAL A 47 16.66 -0.41 10.04
CA VAL A 47 15.94 0.27 8.96
C VAL A 47 14.84 1.18 9.50
N ILE A 48 14.72 2.36 8.89
CA ILE A 48 13.61 3.28 9.02
C ILE A 48 12.93 3.39 7.66
N VAL A 49 11.62 3.19 7.63
CA VAL A 49 10.83 3.31 6.41
C VAL A 49 10.14 4.66 6.38
N VAL A 50 10.30 5.38 5.27
CA VAL A 50 9.77 6.71 5.07
C VAL A 50 8.94 6.80 3.79
N ILE A 51 8.07 7.80 3.74
CA ILE A 51 7.38 8.28 2.54
C ILE A 51 7.68 9.77 2.40
N PHE A 52 8.03 10.23 1.19
CA PHE A 52 8.16 11.66 0.94
C PHE A 52 6.83 12.37 1.11
N LEU A 53 6.85 13.54 1.76
CA LEU A 53 5.65 14.30 2.08
C LEU A 53 4.83 14.63 0.82
N SER A 54 5.51 14.90 -0.30
CA SER A 54 4.90 15.11 -1.61
C SER A 54 4.14 13.89 -2.12
N THR A 55 4.65 12.68 -1.92
CA THR A 55 3.97 11.42 -2.29
C THR A 55 2.78 11.15 -1.36
N LEU A 56 2.97 11.37 -0.05
CA LEU A 56 1.96 11.11 0.96
C LEU A 56 0.73 12.02 0.77
N THR A 57 0.96 13.32 0.51
CA THR A 57 -0.12 14.31 0.32
C THR A 57 -0.84 14.20 -1.02
N ARG A 58 -0.22 13.56 -2.03
CA ARG A 58 -0.84 13.32 -3.34
C ARG A 58 -1.77 12.11 -3.37
N THR A 59 -1.67 11.23 -2.38
CA THR A 59 -2.38 9.95 -2.37
C THR A 59 -3.56 10.03 -1.42
N ASP A 60 -4.79 9.92 -1.95
CA ASP A 60 -6.02 9.98 -1.13
C ASP A 60 -6.09 8.84 -0.09
N THR A 61 -5.44 7.70 -0.36
CA THR A 61 -5.39 6.52 0.51
C THR A 61 -4.96 6.83 1.95
N TYR A 62 -4.04 7.78 2.12
CA TYR A 62 -3.47 8.13 3.43
C TYR A 62 -3.92 9.51 3.92
N SER A 63 -4.95 10.10 3.32
CA SER A 63 -5.46 11.42 3.70
C SER A 63 -5.96 11.49 5.16
N ASN A 64 -6.40 10.35 5.71
CA ASN A 64 -6.86 10.19 7.08
C ASN A 64 -5.83 9.53 8.01
N TRP A 65 -4.58 9.33 7.55
CA TRP A 65 -3.50 8.89 8.42
C TRP A 65 -2.92 10.10 9.18
N ASP A 66 -2.88 10.00 10.51
CA ASP A 66 -2.47 11.08 11.41
C ASP A 66 -0.99 11.04 11.82
N GLY A 67 -0.29 9.97 11.44
CA GLY A 67 1.13 9.77 11.76
C GLY A 67 1.41 9.12 13.12
N GLU A 68 0.38 8.76 13.91
CA GLU A 68 0.56 8.12 15.22
C GLU A 68 0.81 6.61 15.06
N ASP A 69 -0.04 5.93 14.28
CA ASP A 69 0.08 4.49 14.05
C ASP A 69 1.03 4.19 12.88
N PRO A 70 1.97 3.23 13.02
CA PRO A 70 2.82 2.81 11.91
C PRO A 70 1.98 2.28 10.74
N LEU A 71 2.35 2.63 9.50
CA LEU A 71 1.74 2.06 8.32
C LEU A 71 2.18 0.60 8.14
N GLY A 72 1.23 -0.28 7.86
CA GLY A 72 1.50 -1.65 7.46
C GLY A 72 2.34 -1.69 6.18
N LEU A 73 3.27 -2.65 6.10
CA LEU A 73 4.10 -2.88 4.92
C LEU A 73 3.74 -4.25 4.31
N PRO A 74 3.67 -4.38 2.97
CA PRO A 74 3.86 -3.33 1.98
C PRO A 74 2.73 -2.29 2.02
N ALA A 75 3.07 -1.02 1.79
CA ALA A 75 2.10 0.07 1.70
C ALA A 75 1.62 0.23 0.25
N ASP A 76 0.43 0.78 0.04
CA ASP A 76 -0.18 1.07 -1.27
C ASP A 76 0.49 2.26 -1.99
N CYS A 77 1.60 2.78 -1.46
CA CYS A 77 2.37 3.86 -2.06
C CYS A 77 3.86 3.57 -1.97
N GLN A 78 4.63 4.33 -2.74
CA GLN A 78 6.08 4.19 -2.76
C GLN A 78 6.69 4.53 -1.40
N THR A 79 7.34 3.55 -0.79
CA THR A 79 8.13 3.70 0.44
C THR A 79 9.61 3.60 0.13
N TYR A 80 10.43 4.13 1.03
CA TYR A 80 11.89 4.10 0.97
C TYR A 80 12.45 3.67 2.32
N ALA A 81 13.49 2.84 2.31
CA ALA A 81 14.13 2.31 3.49
C ALA A 81 15.54 2.90 3.66
N PHE A 82 15.83 3.43 4.85
CA PHE A 82 17.12 4.05 5.17
C PHE A 82 17.67 3.51 6.49
N PRO A 83 19.00 3.37 6.65
CA PRO A 83 19.64 3.20 7.94
C PRO A 83 19.27 4.34 8.89
N ARG A 84 18.98 4.02 10.16
CA ARG A 84 18.60 5.03 11.17
C ARG A 84 19.59 6.20 11.27
N GLY A 85 20.88 5.94 11.08
CA GLY A 85 21.92 6.98 11.15
C GLY A 85 21.90 7.99 10.00
N ARG A 86 21.25 7.65 8.88
CA ARG A 86 21.17 8.51 7.68
C ARG A 86 20.09 9.58 7.78
N LEU A 87 19.16 9.44 8.72
CA LEU A 87 18.01 10.33 8.84
C LEU A 87 18.14 11.25 10.06
N ARG A 88 18.02 12.55 9.84
CA ARG A 88 17.92 13.55 10.91
C ARG A 88 16.49 14.04 11.04
N ARG A 89 15.96 14.03 12.26
CA ARG A 89 14.66 14.62 12.55
C ARG A 89 14.74 16.15 12.38
N VAL A 90 13.85 16.70 11.57
CA VAL A 90 13.77 18.14 11.27
C VAL A 90 12.44 18.79 11.65
N GLY A 91 11.44 17.98 12.00
CA GLY A 91 10.16 18.49 12.46
C GLY A 91 9.18 17.40 12.86
N THR A 92 7.96 17.81 13.17
CA THR A 92 6.81 16.94 13.42
C THR A 92 5.90 16.96 12.19
N TYR A 93 5.32 15.81 11.84
CA TYR A 93 4.33 15.77 10.76
C TYR A 93 3.11 16.61 11.18
N PRO A 94 2.66 17.57 10.36
CA PRO A 94 1.49 18.36 10.72
C PRO A 94 0.28 17.42 10.76
N GLN A 95 -0.20 17.11 11.96
CA GLN A 95 -1.52 16.55 12.14
C GLN A 95 -2.48 17.55 11.50
N SER A 96 -3.12 17.16 10.40
CA SER A 96 -4.12 17.98 9.73
C SER A 96 -5.14 18.46 10.78
N GLN A 97 -5.02 19.71 11.23
CA GLN A 97 -6.08 20.44 11.94
C GLN A 97 -7.32 20.65 11.03
N SER A 98 -7.28 20.12 9.82
CA SER A 98 -8.21 20.33 8.72
C SER A 98 -9.62 19.78 8.92
N GLN A 99 -9.91 19.00 9.99
CA GLN A 99 -11.29 18.65 10.30
C GLN A 99 -12.04 19.70 11.12
N SER A 100 -11.34 20.60 11.83
CA SER A 100 -12.01 21.63 12.64
C SER A 100 -12.40 22.88 11.85
N GLN A 101 -11.69 23.20 10.76
CA GLN A 101 -11.98 24.40 9.95
C GLN A 101 -13.00 24.16 8.82
N GLN A 102 -13.07 22.96 8.22
CA GLN A 102 -14.08 22.69 7.17
C GLN A 102 -15.51 22.56 7.72
N GLN A 103 -15.68 22.30 9.01
CA GLN A 103 -17.00 22.23 9.64
C GLN A 103 -17.53 23.63 10.03
N SER A 104 -16.64 24.59 10.32
CA SER A 104 -17.03 25.97 10.67
C SER A 104 -17.40 26.81 9.44
N GLU A 105 -16.75 26.60 8.28
CA GLU A 105 -17.13 27.30 7.04
C GLU A 105 -18.47 26.83 6.45
N LYS A 106 -18.89 25.58 6.73
CA LYS A 106 -20.17 25.05 6.24
C LYS A 106 -21.37 25.54 7.06
N GLU A 107 -21.22 25.76 8.37
CA GLU A 107 -22.26 26.40 9.20
C GLU A 107 -22.38 27.91 8.94
N GLU A 108 -21.30 28.59 8.54
CA GLU A 108 -21.35 30.04 8.25
C GLU A 108 -21.95 30.34 6.86
N GLN A 109 -21.86 29.41 5.90
CA GLN A 109 -22.55 29.53 4.60
C GLN A 109 -24.05 29.23 4.64
N GLU A 110 -24.53 28.35 5.53
CA GLU A 110 -25.98 28.13 5.70
C GLU A 110 -26.66 29.30 6.43
N LYS A 111 -25.94 30.04 7.28
CA LYS A 111 -26.49 31.24 7.95
C LYS A 111 -26.61 32.47 7.04
N ASN A 112 -25.85 32.52 5.95
CA ASN A 112 -25.83 33.66 5.02
C ASN A 112 -26.78 33.50 3.81
N ARG A 113 -27.44 32.35 3.63
CA ARG A 113 -28.37 32.13 2.51
C ARG A 113 -29.79 32.67 2.73
N ASP A 114 -30.11 33.20 3.91
CA ASP A 114 -31.47 33.70 4.26
C ASP A 114 -31.58 35.24 4.27
N GLN A 115 -30.62 35.97 3.68
CA GLN A 115 -30.61 37.46 3.70
C GLN A 115 -30.22 38.15 2.39
N SER A 116 -30.50 37.58 1.21
CA SER A 116 -30.23 38.30 -0.05
C SER A 116 -31.35 38.22 -1.09
N ASP A 117 -32.54 38.68 -0.69
CA ASP A 117 -33.51 39.27 -1.63
C ASP A 117 -33.45 40.80 -1.49
N THR A 118 -32.51 41.45 -2.17
CA THR A 118 -32.62 42.89 -2.46
C THR A 118 -31.81 43.26 -3.71
N ASP A 119 -32.57 43.54 -4.78
CA ASP A 119 -32.36 44.56 -5.82
C ASP A 119 -31.03 44.67 -6.59
N ALA A 120 -31.18 44.41 -7.90
CA ALA A 120 -30.94 45.34 -9.00
C ALA A 120 -29.52 45.86 -9.33
N ASN A 121 -29.14 45.53 -10.58
CA ASN A 121 -28.33 46.31 -11.53
C ASN A 121 -26.93 46.80 -11.12
N SER A 122 -25.92 46.37 -11.88
CA SER A 122 -25.13 47.29 -12.72
C SER A 122 -24.22 46.50 -13.64
N ASP A 123 -24.46 46.61 -14.94
CA ASP A 123 -23.50 46.34 -15.99
C ASP A 123 -22.19 47.11 -15.73
N THR A 124 -21.05 46.43 -15.83
CA THR A 124 -19.78 47.07 -16.21
C THR A 124 -18.96 46.09 -17.02
N ASP A 125 -18.92 46.36 -18.32
CA ASP A 125 -17.88 45.91 -19.24
C ASP A 125 -16.50 46.32 -18.69
N THR A 126 -15.57 45.38 -18.62
CA THR A 126 -14.15 45.70 -18.45
C THR A 126 -13.35 44.73 -19.30
N ASP A 127 -13.15 45.15 -20.55
CA ASP A 127 -12.03 44.71 -21.38
C ASP A 127 -10.72 45.06 -20.69
N SER A 128 -9.86 44.07 -20.49
CA SER A 128 -8.45 44.28 -20.19
C SER A 128 -7.67 43.11 -20.76
N ASP A 129 -7.25 43.29 -22.00
CA ASP A 129 -6.11 42.64 -22.63
C ASP A 129 -4.91 42.65 -21.68
N VAL A 130 -4.47 41.47 -21.25
CA VAL A 130 -3.17 41.29 -20.60
C VAL A 130 -2.33 40.30 -21.41
N ASP A 131 -1.36 40.92 -22.06
CA ASP A 131 -0.18 40.39 -22.74
C ASP A 131 0.44 39.21 -21.98
N THR A 132 0.50 38.05 -22.64
CA THR A 132 1.16 36.83 -22.13
C THR A 132 2.58 36.79 -22.70
N PRO A 133 3.64 36.99 -21.89
CA PRO A 133 4.99 36.75 -22.36
C PRO A 133 5.28 35.25 -22.39
N ASP A 134 5.49 34.79 -23.61
CA ASP A 134 6.18 33.59 -24.04
C ASP A 134 7.52 33.42 -23.30
N GLN A 135 7.65 32.32 -22.54
CA GLN A 135 8.94 31.79 -22.10
C GLN A 135 8.99 30.29 -22.32
N GLU A 136 9.38 29.91 -23.53
CA GLU A 136 10.10 28.67 -23.81
C GLU A 136 11.35 28.58 -22.91
N LYS A 137 11.34 27.65 -21.95
CA LYS A 137 12.58 27.14 -21.36
C LYS A 137 12.58 25.62 -21.40
N LYS A 138 13.18 25.11 -22.48
CA LYS A 138 13.63 23.73 -22.60
C LYS A 138 14.63 23.41 -21.49
N THR A 139 14.29 22.43 -20.66
CA THR A 139 15.27 21.65 -19.90
C THR A 139 15.06 20.19 -20.29
N GLU A 140 15.81 19.75 -21.28
CA GLU A 140 16.06 18.33 -21.56
C GLU A 140 17.05 17.84 -20.51
N THR A 141 16.56 17.17 -19.48
CA THR A 141 17.40 16.34 -18.60
C THR A 141 17.30 14.91 -19.12
N GLU A 142 18.26 14.57 -19.97
CA GLU A 142 18.42 13.28 -20.62
C GLU A 142 18.83 12.22 -19.57
N THR A 143 17.86 11.59 -18.91
CA THR A 143 18.12 10.44 -18.04
C THR A 143 18.51 9.24 -18.91
N LYS A 144 19.82 9.07 -19.08
CA LYS A 144 20.44 7.95 -19.78
C LYS A 144 20.34 6.68 -18.90
N ILE A 145 19.15 6.09 -18.84
CA ILE A 145 18.95 4.75 -18.26
C ILE A 145 19.64 3.76 -19.19
N HIS A 146 20.77 3.24 -18.71
CA HIS A 146 21.61 2.27 -19.39
C HIS A 146 20.87 0.92 -19.46
N ARG A 147 20.05 0.76 -20.50
CA ARG A 147 19.45 -0.51 -20.91
C ARG A 147 20.55 -1.40 -21.49
N GLN A 148 21.21 -2.18 -20.64
CA GLN A 148 22.04 -3.29 -21.09
C GLN A 148 21.24 -4.58 -20.96
N GLN A 149 20.64 -4.98 -22.09
CA GLN A 149 20.09 -6.32 -22.30
C GLN A 149 21.17 -7.21 -22.92
N GLN A 150 20.97 -8.52 -22.73
CA GLN A 150 21.59 -9.66 -23.44
C GLN A 150 22.95 -10.09 -22.88
N ALA A 151 23.28 -11.37 -22.75
CA ALA A 151 22.61 -12.67 -22.87
C ALA A 151 23.57 -13.69 -22.21
N HIS A 152 23.22 -14.98 -22.21
CA HIS A 152 24.02 -16.21 -22.04
C HIS A 152 23.29 -17.13 -21.06
N GLU A 153 22.44 -18.02 -21.57
CA GLU A 153 22.77 -19.34 -22.13
C GLU A 153 22.79 -20.42 -21.03
N THR A 154 21.65 -21.10 -20.97
CA THR A 154 21.44 -22.54 -20.84
C THR A 154 22.71 -23.39 -20.86
N GLU A 155 22.90 -24.26 -19.86
CA GLU A 155 23.10 -25.70 -20.05
C GLU A 155 23.35 -26.43 -18.71
N GLN A 156 22.99 -27.72 -18.71
CA GLN A 156 23.25 -28.80 -17.74
C GLN A 156 22.15 -29.06 -16.70
N GLN A 157 21.64 -30.27 -16.53
CA GLN A 157 21.74 -31.54 -17.26
C GLN A 157 20.64 -32.42 -16.65
N GLN A 158 19.79 -33.01 -17.48
CA GLN A 158 18.74 -33.94 -17.04
C GLN A 158 19.34 -35.32 -16.79
N ASP A 159 19.07 -35.87 -15.62
CA ASP A 159 19.24 -37.29 -15.29
C ASP A 159 17.90 -38.01 -15.55
N PRO A 160 17.79 -38.97 -16.47
CA PRO A 160 16.55 -39.68 -16.72
C PRO A 160 16.41 -40.84 -15.74
N GLY A 161 15.94 -40.52 -14.53
CA GLY A 161 15.42 -41.48 -13.58
C GLY A 161 14.05 -41.98 -14.02
N GLU A 162 13.98 -43.26 -14.33
CA GLU A 162 12.81 -44.04 -14.72
C GLU A 162 11.75 -44.03 -13.60
N GLU A 163 10.82 -43.07 -13.63
CA GLU A 163 9.71 -42.99 -12.68
C GLU A 163 8.45 -43.66 -13.23
N LYS A 164 7.98 -44.62 -12.45
CA LYS A 164 6.69 -45.29 -12.62
C LYS A 164 5.59 -44.22 -12.61
N HIS A 165 4.81 -44.18 -13.68
CA HIS A 165 3.51 -43.52 -13.68
C HIS A 165 2.59 -44.25 -12.69
N GLU A 166 2.65 -43.86 -11.42
CA GLU A 166 1.48 -43.91 -10.56
C GLU A 166 0.50 -42.90 -11.14
N GLU A 167 -0.75 -43.32 -11.32
CA GLU A 167 -1.86 -42.47 -11.71
C GLU A 167 -2.03 -41.41 -10.61
N SER A 168 -1.23 -40.35 -10.72
CA SER A 168 -1.34 -39.15 -9.92
C SER A 168 -2.64 -38.50 -10.36
N ASP A 169 -3.72 -38.94 -9.71
CA ASP A 169 -4.98 -38.24 -9.61
C ASP A 169 -4.57 -36.79 -9.32
N SER A 170 -4.60 -35.98 -10.38
CA SER A 170 -4.00 -34.65 -10.37
C SER A 170 -4.90 -33.81 -9.50
N GLU A 171 -4.63 -33.85 -8.20
CA GLU A 171 -5.42 -33.17 -7.19
C GLU A 171 -5.38 -31.69 -7.53
N ILE A 172 -6.51 -31.20 -8.08
CA ILE A 172 -6.69 -29.79 -8.40
C ILE A 172 -6.31 -29.01 -7.16
N PRO A 173 -5.36 -28.07 -7.19
CA PRO A 173 -4.90 -27.41 -5.97
C PRO A 173 -6.08 -26.67 -5.31
N PRO A 174 -6.15 -26.56 -3.98
CA PRO A 174 -7.32 -25.99 -3.28
C PRO A 174 -7.70 -24.59 -3.75
N VAL A 175 -6.72 -23.77 -4.15
CA VAL A 175 -6.94 -22.43 -4.70
C VAL A 175 -7.77 -22.43 -5.98
N ASP A 176 -7.66 -23.47 -6.81
CA ASP A 176 -8.41 -23.62 -8.06
C ASP A 176 -9.83 -24.17 -7.81
N ARG A 177 -10.12 -24.63 -6.59
CA ARG A 177 -11.46 -25.08 -6.16
C ARG A 177 -12.34 -23.92 -5.66
N LEU A 178 -11.78 -22.70 -5.52
CA LEU A 178 -12.52 -21.54 -5.02
C LEU A 178 -13.55 -21.03 -6.02
N THR A 179 -14.75 -20.72 -5.52
CA THR A 179 -15.76 -19.99 -6.29
C THR A 179 -15.34 -18.53 -6.54
N THR A 180 -15.95 -17.85 -7.52
CA THR A 180 -15.70 -16.42 -7.76
C THR A 180 -15.99 -15.56 -6.53
N GLY A 181 -17.05 -15.87 -5.77
CA GLY A 181 -17.36 -15.18 -4.52
C GLY A 181 -16.26 -15.36 -3.47
N GLN A 182 -15.75 -16.57 -3.30
CA GLN A 182 -14.65 -16.85 -2.37
C GLN A 182 -13.34 -16.20 -2.81
N GLN A 183 -13.05 -16.10 -4.12
CA GLN A 183 -11.87 -15.39 -4.63
C GLN A 183 -11.92 -13.90 -4.27
N ASN A 184 -13.07 -13.25 -4.50
CA ASN A 184 -13.25 -11.84 -4.14
C ASN A 184 -13.19 -11.63 -2.61
N LEU A 185 -13.79 -12.54 -1.84
CA LEU A 185 -13.72 -12.50 -0.37
C LEU A 185 -12.28 -12.67 0.13
N ARG A 186 -11.52 -13.61 -0.45
CA ARG A 186 -10.10 -13.82 -0.14
C ARG A 186 -9.29 -12.55 -0.42
N GLU A 187 -9.45 -11.94 -1.58
CA GLU A 187 -8.78 -10.68 -1.93
C GLU A 187 -9.10 -9.60 -0.90
N ARG A 188 -10.38 -9.45 -0.54
CA ARG A 188 -10.83 -8.47 0.45
C ARG A 188 -10.22 -8.69 1.84
N LEU A 189 -10.16 -9.94 2.30
CA LEU A 189 -9.62 -10.31 3.60
C LEU A 189 -8.09 -10.22 3.62
N SER A 190 -7.42 -10.58 2.52
CA SER A 190 -5.96 -10.52 2.36
C SER A 190 -5.40 -9.11 2.51
N ALA A 191 -6.20 -8.09 2.18
CA ALA A 191 -5.84 -6.68 2.40
C ALA A 191 -5.67 -6.31 3.89
N ARG A 192 -6.15 -7.13 4.83
CA ARG A 192 -6.13 -6.84 6.27
C ARG A 192 -5.61 -7.97 7.13
N SER A 193 -5.40 -9.16 6.58
CA SER A 193 -5.06 -10.38 7.33
C SER A 193 -4.41 -11.41 6.44
N GLU A 194 -3.67 -12.33 7.06
CA GLU A 194 -3.21 -13.54 6.41
C GLU A 194 -4.41 -14.47 6.13
N VAL A 195 -4.49 -14.96 4.89
CA VAL A 195 -5.58 -15.81 4.41
C VAL A 195 -4.99 -16.97 3.62
N ASP A 196 -5.12 -18.16 4.19
CA ASP A 196 -4.76 -19.42 3.56
C ASP A 196 -5.98 -20.08 2.92
N VAL A 197 -5.73 -21.02 2.00
CA VAL A 197 -6.76 -21.80 1.32
C VAL A 197 -6.48 -23.28 1.57
N GLU A 198 -7.37 -23.92 2.30
CA GLU A 198 -7.28 -25.35 2.63
C GLU A 198 -8.40 -26.14 1.96
N PRO A 199 -8.21 -27.45 1.69
CA PRO A 199 -9.32 -28.33 1.37
C PRO A 199 -10.36 -28.32 2.50
N ASP A 200 -11.64 -28.34 2.16
CA ASP A 200 -12.68 -28.48 3.17
C ASP A 200 -12.58 -29.88 3.82
N PRO A 201 -12.50 -29.98 5.17
CA PRO A 201 -12.41 -31.27 5.85
C PRO A 201 -13.66 -32.15 5.66
N ASP A 202 -14.83 -31.56 5.38
CA ASP A 202 -16.09 -32.25 5.17
C ASP A 202 -16.32 -32.60 3.69
N ASP A 203 -15.78 -31.81 2.76
CA ASP A 203 -15.84 -32.07 1.32
C ASP A 203 -14.52 -31.68 0.59
N PRO A 204 -13.62 -32.65 0.32
CA PRO A 204 -12.33 -32.35 -0.31
C PRO A 204 -12.46 -31.81 -1.73
N THR A 205 -13.63 -31.88 -2.38
CA THR A 205 -13.82 -31.26 -3.70
C THR A 205 -13.98 -29.74 -3.61
N THR A 206 -14.16 -29.21 -2.41
CA THR A 206 -14.31 -27.79 -2.12
C THR A 206 -13.11 -27.26 -1.31
N ALA A 207 -13.06 -25.95 -1.12
CA ALA A 207 -12.02 -25.28 -0.35
C ALA A 207 -12.62 -24.27 0.64
N VAL A 208 -11.94 -24.12 1.76
CA VAL A 208 -12.27 -23.16 2.83
C VAL A 208 -11.19 -22.09 2.91
N LEU A 209 -11.58 -20.87 3.26
CA LEU A 209 -10.64 -19.79 3.56
C LEU A 209 -10.28 -19.86 5.04
N VAL A 210 -8.99 -19.91 5.37
CA VAL A 210 -8.48 -19.89 6.74
C VAL A 210 -7.90 -18.53 7.02
N VAL A 211 -8.45 -17.81 7.99
CA VAL A 211 -8.08 -16.42 8.33
C VAL A 211 -7.53 -16.40 9.75
N GLN A 212 -6.32 -15.86 9.92
CA GLN A 212 -5.74 -15.69 11.25
C GLN A 212 -6.09 -14.30 11.83
N LYS A 213 -6.79 -14.27 12.97
CA LYS A 213 -7.18 -13.05 13.67
C LYS A 213 -7.00 -13.20 15.17
N LEU A 214 -6.36 -12.22 15.81
CA LEU A 214 -6.14 -12.18 17.26
C LEU A 214 -5.43 -13.43 17.82
N GLY A 215 -4.62 -14.11 17.01
CA GLY A 215 -3.94 -15.35 17.37
C GLY A 215 -4.81 -16.61 17.29
N GLU A 216 -6.04 -16.50 16.77
CA GLU A 216 -6.94 -17.61 16.51
C GLU A 216 -7.15 -17.79 15.00
N GLU A 217 -7.37 -19.03 14.58
CA GLU A 217 -7.71 -19.37 13.20
C GLU A 217 -9.22 -19.48 13.04
N HIS A 218 -9.75 -18.84 11.99
CA HIS A 218 -11.16 -18.92 11.63
C HIS A 218 -11.31 -19.46 10.21
N ARG A 219 -12.21 -20.42 10.03
CA ARG A 219 -12.49 -21.05 8.74
C ARG A 219 -13.79 -20.50 8.16
N ILE A 220 -13.79 -20.11 6.89
CA ILE A 220 -14.96 -19.63 6.15
C ILE A 220 -15.24 -20.59 5.00
N ALA A 221 -16.38 -21.28 5.06
CA ALA A 221 -16.84 -22.22 4.05
C ALA A 221 -17.43 -21.52 2.82
N ALA A 222 -17.64 -22.28 1.74
CA ALA A 222 -18.17 -21.75 0.48
C ALA A 222 -19.61 -21.21 0.59
N ASP A 223 -20.38 -21.67 1.58
CA ASP A 223 -21.73 -21.21 1.89
C ASP A 223 -21.78 -19.98 2.80
N GLY A 224 -20.61 -19.45 3.20
CA GLY A 224 -20.48 -18.32 4.12
C GLY A 224 -20.56 -18.67 5.60
N THR A 225 -20.65 -19.96 5.95
CA THR A 225 -20.54 -20.40 7.34
C THR A 225 -19.13 -20.13 7.85
N VAL A 226 -19.03 -19.54 9.04
CA VAL A 226 -17.76 -19.22 9.71
C VAL A 226 -17.63 -20.07 10.97
N SER A 227 -16.45 -20.63 11.22
CA SER A 227 -16.16 -21.34 12.47
C SER A 227 -16.31 -20.44 13.69
N ASP A 228 -16.77 -21.00 14.82
CA ASP A 228 -16.96 -20.27 16.08
C ASP A 228 -15.71 -19.46 16.51
N GLY A 229 -15.94 -18.33 17.18
CA GLY A 229 -14.88 -17.49 17.72
C GLY A 229 -15.29 -16.05 18.00
N PRO A 230 -14.44 -15.25 18.67
CA PRO A 230 -14.75 -13.88 19.09
C PRO A 230 -14.99 -12.90 17.93
N VAL A 231 -14.52 -13.23 16.73
CA VAL A 231 -14.71 -12.42 15.51
C VAL A 231 -15.60 -13.10 14.46
N ALA A 232 -16.21 -14.25 14.78
CA ALA A 232 -16.99 -15.05 13.83
C ALA A 232 -18.16 -14.24 13.23
N ASP A 233 -18.95 -13.54 14.06
CA ASP A 233 -20.08 -12.72 13.61
C ASP A 233 -19.66 -11.67 12.56
N ARG A 234 -18.52 -11.03 12.78
CA ARG A 234 -18.00 -10.00 11.88
C ARG A 234 -17.48 -10.60 10.57
N LEU A 235 -16.81 -11.74 10.64
CA LEU A 235 -16.37 -12.45 9.44
C LEU A 235 -17.56 -12.97 8.64
N ALA A 236 -18.63 -13.43 9.30
CA ALA A 236 -19.85 -13.89 8.66
C ALA A 236 -20.59 -12.76 7.93
N GLU A 237 -20.65 -11.56 8.52
CA GLU A 237 -21.22 -10.37 7.85
C GLU A 237 -20.46 -10.04 6.55
N ILE A 238 -19.13 -10.05 6.60
CA ILE A 238 -18.31 -9.82 5.40
C ILE A 238 -18.51 -10.96 4.40
N ALA A 239 -18.52 -12.23 4.84
CA ALA A 239 -18.69 -13.37 3.94
C ALA A 239 -20.03 -13.31 3.19
N GLN A 240 -21.12 -12.92 3.87
CA GLN A 240 -22.44 -12.76 3.26
C GLN A 240 -22.46 -11.72 2.14
N GLU A 241 -21.65 -10.67 2.22
CA GLU A 241 -21.57 -9.63 1.17
C GLU A 241 -21.02 -10.19 -0.16
N TYR A 242 -20.16 -11.22 -0.11
CA TYR A 242 -19.46 -11.76 -1.29
C TYR A 242 -20.00 -13.11 -1.77
N LEU A 243 -20.71 -13.85 -0.91
CA LEU A 243 -21.16 -15.22 -1.17
C LEU A 243 -22.68 -15.34 -1.41
N SER A 244 -23.40 -14.21 -1.45
CA SER A 244 -24.85 -14.14 -1.71
C SER A 244 -25.24 -14.33 -3.17
#